data_AF-A0A9J6D4K8-F1
#
_entry.id   AF-A0A9J6D4K8-F1
#
_cell.length_a   1.000
_cell.length_b   1.000
_cell.length_c   1.000
_cell.angle_alpha   90.00
_cell.angle_beta   90.00
_cell.angle_gamma   90.00
#
_symmetry.space_group_name_H-M   'P 1'
#
loop_
_entity.id
_entity.type
_entity.pdbx_description
1 polymer ?
#
loop_
_entity_poly.entity_id
_entity_poly.type
_entity_poly.pdbx_seq_one_letter_code
_entity_poly.pdbx_strand_id
1 'polypeptide(L)'
;MTATEKINSAITDGKICTTEDCSCAFRKSMLLPCRHIFVVRTASNMPKYDKGLCAERWFLDTYVANIQLRKSDMCSDVEHVQVSTHSNEKKLSAHQKFKKAAGVASKLASMASECSTEMFKERLALLETILDHWRNGSKVHVTAHEPAHHLTAAVAAESANSEGFPGSVVDVQSNADQNLLCRASEEAKHHQELSEASTKVSEHSSSQHCNRQDEASTDENSLSQPSDLQNIKVPVAMRKCGRPKGHVLTVIGLPKKRKRTASLGPFSELTMREKKLAMLSWLVGKRQASDAIKGKLLDEESVEARPEDIHDGIRDEMVDINLVRRFFTDDAWKAVQMVLSVKKDEEWKCTKCKTKLDDHDAVLCDWCLLWYHLPCVGVKQKPKTKLWKCGSCTTTATAQ
;
A
#
# COMPACT_ATOMS: atom_id res chain seq x y z
N MET A 1 67.42 18.06 -32.57
CA MET A 1 66.63 17.40 -31.51
C MET A 1 65.31 18.15 -31.39
N THR A 2 64.23 17.48 -31.77
CA THR A 2 62.90 18.04 -32.04
C THR A 2 62.10 18.33 -30.77
N ALA A 3 61.31 19.40 -30.82
CA ALA A 3 60.49 19.93 -29.73
C ALA A 3 59.21 19.10 -29.49
N THR A 4 59.35 17.84 -29.08
CA THR A 4 58.21 16.91 -28.85
C THR A 4 58.28 16.19 -27.51
N GLU A 5 58.74 16.85 -26.44
CA GLU A 5 58.84 16.23 -25.10
C GLU A 5 58.19 17.02 -23.95
N LYS A 6 57.42 18.07 -24.24
CA LYS A 6 56.76 18.85 -23.19
C LYS A 6 55.24 18.75 -23.33
N ILE A 7 54.60 18.30 -22.24
CA ILE A 7 53.16 18.06 -22.00
C ILE A 7 52.71 16.57 -22.10
N ASN A 8 53.41 15.67 -21.41
CA ASN A 8 52.87 14.32 -21.09
C ASN A 8 52.31 14.22 -19.65
N SER A 9 52.47 15.26 -18.82
CA SER A 9 51.90 15.32 -17.47
C SER A 9 51.38 16.72 -17.17
N ALA A 10 50.19 16.79 -16.59
CA ALA A 10 49.55 18.02 -16.14
C ALA A 10 48.97 17.82 -14.74
N ILE A 11 49.00 18.88 -13.94
CA ILE A 11 48.31 18.92 -12.66
C ILE A 11 46.92 19.51 -12.92
N THR A 12 45.89 18.69 -12.74
CA THR A 12 44.49 19.11 -12.87
C THR A 12 43.80 18.85 -11.54
N ASP A 13 43.16 19.88 -10.96
CA ASP A 13 42.51 19.80 -9.64
C ASP A 13 43.44 19.22 -8.53
N GLY A 14 44.72 19.60 -8.55
CA GLY A 14 45.72 19.10 -7.60
C GLY A 14 46.12 17.62 -7.76
N LYS A 15 45.74 16.99 -8.89
CA LYS A 15 46.08 15.60 -9.21
C LYS A 15 47.05 15.54 -10.40
N ILE A 16 48.10 14.74 -10.24
CA ILE A 16 49.02 14.40 -11.32
C ILE A 16 48.28 13.48 -12.29
N CYS A 17 48.19 13.89 -13.54
CA CYS A 17 47.47 13.21 -14.61
C CYS A 17 48.29 13.25 -15.90
N THR A 18 48.34 12.14 -16.61
CA THR A 18 48.87 12.01 -17.97
C THR A 18 47.72 11.79 -18.95
N THR A 19 48.04 11.62 -20.24
CA THR A 19 47.06 11.26 -21.27
C THR A 19 46.48 9.86 -21.10
N GLU A 20 47.11 9.02 -20.29
CA GLU A 20 46.75 7.61 -20.11
C GLU A 20 46.44 7.23 -18.67
N ASP A 21 46.96 7.96 -17.67
CA ASP A 21 46.78 7.61 -16.27
C ASP A 21 46.56 8.82 -15.36
N CYS A 22 46.00 8.59 -14.18
CA CYS A 22 45.69 9.64 -13.23
C CYS A 22 45.75 9.13 -11.80
N SER A 23 46.37 9.94 -10.94
CA SER A 23 46.47 9.67 -9.50
C SER A 23 45.14 9.81 -8.72
N CYS A 24 44.04 10.20 -9.37
CA CYS A 24 42.74 10.38 -8.70
C CYS A 24 42.09 9.06 -8.26
N ALA A 25 41.28 9.12 -7.20
CA ALA A 25 40.62 7.95 -6.64
C ALA A 25 39.76 7.20 -7.66
N PHE A 26 39.07 7.92 -8.55
CA PHE A 26 38.24 7.33 -9.59
C PHE A 26 39.05 6.46 -10.57
N ARG A 27 40.20 6.95 -11.05
CA ARG A 27 41.06 6.18 -11.95
C ARG A 27 41.61 4.95 -11.24
N LYS A 28 42.05 5.10 -9.98
CA LYS A 28 42.58 3.98 -9.18
C LYS A 28 41.54 2.90 -8.86
N SER A 29 40.29 3.29 -8.58
CA SER A 29 39.23 2.33 -8.24
C SER A 29 38.57 1.73 -9.48
N MET A 30 38.17 2.57 -10.42
CA MET A 30 37.39 2.17 -11.58
C MET A 30 38.27 1.72 -12.73
N LEU A 31 39.54 2.10 -12.81
CA LEU A 31 40.43 1.84 -13.95
C LEU A 31 39.79 2.27 -15.29
N LEU A 32 39.03 3.36 -15.24
CA LEU A 32 38.40 4.02 -16.37
C LEU A 32 39.01 5.42 -16.55
N PRO A 33 38.93 6.00 -17.76
CA PRO A 33 39.32 7.39 -17.97
C PRO A 33 38.49 8.32 -17.09
N CYS A 34 39.16 9.16 -16.29
CA CYS A 34 38.52 10.13 -15.42
C CYS A 34 38.43 11.50 -16.10
N ARG A 35 37.71 12.45 -15.49
CA ARG A 35 37.61 13.83 -15.99
C ARG A 35 38.98 14.48 -16.23
N HIS A 36 39.96 14.21 -15.37
CA HIS A 36 41.33 14.71 -15.51
C HIS A 36 41.99 14.21 -16.80
N ILE A 37 41.88 12.92 -17.11
CA ILE A 37 42.44 12.32 -18.33
C ILE A 37 41.79 12.97 -19.57
N PHE A 38 40.47 13.19 -19.56
CA PHE A 38 39.80 13.87 -20.66
C PHE A 38 40.27 15.32 -20.84
N VAL A 39 40.53 16.05 -19.77
CA VAL A 39 41.06 17.42 -19.83
C VAL A 39 42.47 17.42 -20.45
N VAL A 40 43.36 16.54 -19.99
CA VAL A 40 44.73 16.43 -20.54
C VAL A 40 44.70 16.01 -22.01
N ARG A 41 43.90 15.02 -22.39
CA ARG A 41 43.77 14.60 -23.80
C ARG A 41 43.18 15.70 -24.69
N THR A 42 42.24 16.50 -24.17
CA THR A 42 41.68 17.65 -24.90
C THR A 42 42.75 18.72 -25.11
N ALA A 43 43.59 19.00 -24.12
CA ALA A 43 44.69 19.95 -24.22
C ALA A 43 45.81 19.47 -25.16
N SER A 44 46.08 18.16 -25.19
CA SER A 44 47.07 17.53 -26.08
C SER A 44 46.51 17.18 -27.47
N ASN A 45 45.31 17.65 -27.81
CA ASN A 45 44.63 17.39 -29.09
C ASN A 45 44.51 15.90 -29.47
N MET A 46 44.31 15.04 -28.46
CA MET A 46 44.10 13.60 -28.62
C MET A 46 42.60 13.26 -28.59
N PRO A 47 42.20 12.14 -29.22
CA PRO A 47 40.82 11.67 -29.12
C PRO A 47 40.44 11.39 -27.66
N LYS A 48 39.27 11.88 -27.26
CA LYS A 48 38.76 11.76 -25.88
C LYS A 48 38.55 10.31 -25.48
N TYR A 49 38.15 9.46 -26.42
CA TYR A 49 37.95 8.04 -26.20
C TYR A 49 39.10 7.24 -26.82
N ASP A 50 39.57 6.24 -26.08
CA ASP A 50 40.53 5.26 -26.53
C ASP A 50 40.27 3.95 -25.75
N LYS A 51 40.20 2.83 -26.47
CA LYS A 51 39.92 1.51 -25.91
C LYS A 51 40.99 1.11 -24.88
N GLY A 52 42.25 1.49 -25.11
CA GLY A 52 43.37 1.18 -24.21
C GLY A 52 43.27 1.84 -22.83
N LEU A 53 42.43 2.86 -22.66
CA LEU A 53 42.25 3.55 -21.39
C LEU A 53 41.30 2.83 -20.42
N CYS A 54 40.50 1.89 -20.92
CA CYS A 54 39.49 1.17 -20.16
C CYS A 54 40.01 -0.22 -19.79
N ALA A 55 40.00 -0.56 -18.50
CA ALA A 55 40.37 -1.90 -18.06
C ALA A 55 39.45 -2.97 -18.65
N GLU A 56 40.03 -4.15 -18.91
CA GLU A 56 39.39 -5.21 -19.69
C GLU A 56 38.06 -5.69 -19.10
N ARG A 57 37.95 -5.67 -17.77
CA ARG A 57 36.76 -6.05 -17.00
C ARG A 57 35.49 -5.25 -17.32
N TRP A 58 35.64 -4.10 -18.00
CA TRP A 58 34.51 -3.26 -18.41
C TRP A 58 34.04 -3.54 -19.84
N PHE A 59 34.76 -4.38 -20.59
CA PHE A 59 34.30 -4.80 -21.91
C PHE A 59 33.21 -5.88 -21.78
N LEU A 60 32.26 -5.84 -22.71
CA LEU A 60 31.17 -6.79 -22.76
C LEU A 60 31.70 -8.22 -22.98
N ASP A 61 32.78 -8.36 -23.76
CA ASP A 61 33.39 -9.65 -24.11
C ASP A 61 33.92 -10.39 -22.86
N THR A 62 34.60 -9.69 -21.95
CA THR A 62 35.10 -10.29 -20.69
C THR A 62 33.96 -10.59 -19.72
N TYR A 63 32.92 -9.77 -19.68
CA TYR A 63 31.73 -10.03 -18.88
C TYR A 63 31.01 -11.31 -19.34
N VAL A 64 30.83 -11.47 -20.66
CA VAL A 64 30.21 -12.66 -21.26
C VAL A 64 31.06 -13.91 -21.06
N ALA A 65 32.38 -13.82 -21.27
CA ALA A 65 33.31 -14.92 -21.03
C ALA A 65 33.30 -15.38 -19.56
N ASN A 66 33.30 -14.46 -18.59
CA ASN A 66 33.22 -14.80 -17.16
C ASN A 66 31.89 -15.45 -16.76
N ILE A 67 30.79 -15.11 -17.45
CA ILE A 67 29.49 -15.77 -17.23
C ILE A 67 29.47 -17.17 -17.85
N GLN A 68 30.07 -17.34 -19.02
CA GLN A 68 30.15 -18.64 -19.70
C GLN A 68 31.09 -19.61 -18.98
N LEU A 69 32.23 -19.13 -18.48
CA LEU A 69 33.14 -19.92 -17.64
C LEU A 69 32.48 -20.36 -16.33
N ARG A 70 31.65 -19.49 -15.71
CA ARG A 70 30.84 -19.87 -14.54
C ARG A 70 29.74 -20.90 -14.85
N LYS A 71 29.32 -21.02 -16.11
CA LYS A 71 28.40 -22.09 -16.54
C LYS A 71 29.12 -23.40 -16.82
N SER A 72 30.37 -23.38 -17.27
CA SER A 72 31.15 -24.60 -17.51
C SER A 72 31.67 -25.26 -16.23
N ASP A 73 31.85 -24.51 -15.14
CA ASP A 73 32.31 -25.06 -13.86
C ASP A 73 31.21 -25.81 -13.06
N MET A 74 30.00 -25.92 -13.59
CA MET A 74 28.88 -26.62 -12.97
C MET A 74 28.23 -27.65 -13.90
N CYS A 75 28.79 -28.87 -13.83
CA CYS A 75 28.27 -30.16 -14.33
C CYS A 75 28.89 -30.64 -15.65
N SER A 76 29.81 -31.59 -15.52
CA SER A 76 30.04 -32.61 -16.54
C SER A 76 28.78 -33.48 -16.69
N ASP A 77 28.53 -33.89 -17.94
CA ASP A 77 27.51 -34.82 -18.41
C ASP A 77 26.05 -34.47 -18.16
N VAL A 78 25.39 -33.96 -19.21
CA VAL A 78 23.98 -34.25 -19.46
C VAL A 78 23.82 -34.58 -20.94
N GLU A 79 23.67 -35.87 -21.23
CA GLU A 79 23.08 -36.35 -22.48
C GLU A 79 21.67 -35.76 -22.67
N HIS A 80 21.39 -35.47 -23.93
CA HIS A 80 20.14 -35.00 -24.51
C HIS A 80 18.85 -35.43 -23.76
N VAL A 81 18.19 -34.49 -23.07
CA VAL A 81 16.83 -34.71 -22.54
C VAL A 81 15.82 -33.94 -23.38
N GLN A 82 14.94 -34.68 -24.06
CA GLN A 82 13.73 -34.14 -24.68
C GLN A 82 12.85 -33.52 -23.59
N VAL A 83 12.52 -32.24 -23.76
CA VAL A 83 11.67 -31.49 -22.83
C VAL A 83 10.22 -31.95 -23.00
N SER A 84 9.80 -32.89 -22.16
CA SER A 84 8.39 -33.05 -21.83
C SER A 84 7.99 -31.92 -20.89
N THR A 85 7.05 -31.09 -21.32
CA THR A 85 6.48 -29.97 -20.57
C THR A 85 5.65 -30.48 -19.38
N HIS A 86 6.31 -30.85 -18.29
CA HIS A 86 5.68 -30.88 -16.99
C HIS A 86 5.94 -29.53 -16.32
N SER A 87 4.83 -28.82 -16.04
CA SER A 87 4.83 -27.54 -15.34
C SER A 87 5.48 -27.70 -13.96
N ASN A 88 6.77 -27.43 -13.87
CA ASN A 88 7.45 -27.30 -12.59
C ASN A 88 6.91 -26.04 -11.93
N GLU A 89 5.99 -26.19 -10.97
CA GLU A 89 5.63 -25.10 -10.07
C GLU A 89 6.91 -24.55 -9.44
N LYS A 90 7.25 -23.31 -9.79
CA LYS A 90 8.47 -22.65 -9.31
C LYS A 90 8.42 -22.62 -7.78
N LYS A 91 9.40 -23.26 -7.12
CA LYS A 91 9.54 -23.26 -5.66
C LYS A 91 9.56 -21.82 -5.15
N LEU A 92 8.57 -21.43 -4.35
CA LEU A 92 8.46 -20.08 -3.79
C LEU A 92 9.66 -19.76 -2.88
N SER A 93 10.25 -18.57 -3.06
CA SER A 93 11.28 -18.04 -2.16
C SER A 93 10.71 -17.78 -0.76
N ALA A 94 11.55 -17.82 0.28
CA ALA A 94 11.16 -17.50 1.66
C ALA A 94 10.42 -16.15 1.76
N HIS A 95 10.86 -15.14 1.01
CA HIS A 95 10.18 -13.83 0.97
C HIS A 95 8.78 -13.91 0.36
N GLN A 96 8.62 -14.68 -0.73
CA GLN A 96 7.31 -14.87 -1.37
C GLN A 96 6.37 -15.67 -0.47
N LYS A 97 6.87 -16.71 0.21
CA LYS A 97 6.11 -17.47 1.22
C LYS A 97 5.63 -16.56 2.34
N PHE A 98 6.52 -15.73 2.88
CA PHE A 98 6.17 -14.77 3.93
C PHE A 98 5.11 -13.76 3.44
N LYS A 99 5.29 -13.16 2.26
CA LYS A 99 4.34 -12.19 1.72
C LYS A 99 2.94 -12.81 1.56
N LYS A 100 2.86 -14.04 1.03
CA LYS A 100 1.59 -14.77 0.91
C LYS A 100 0.95 -15.06 2.27
N ALA A 101 1.71 -15.59 3.22
CA ALA A 101 1.21 -15.89 4.57
C ALA A 101 0.74 -14.62 5.31
N ALA A 102 1.51 -13.52 5.22
CA ALA A 102 1.19 -12.25 5.85
C ALA A 102 -0.11 -11.63 5.29
N GLY A 103 -0.36 -11.78 3.98
CA GLY A 103 -1.61 -11.36 3.36
C GLY A 103 -2.83 -12.08 3.92
N VAL A 104 -2.75 -13.41 4.08
CA VAL A 104 -3.83 -14.21 4.68
C VAL A 104 -4.03 -13.88 6.16
N ALA A 105 -2.94 -13.80 6.93
CA ALA A 105 -3.00 -13.46 8.36
C ALA A 105 -3.65 -12.09 8.60
N SER A 106 -3.37 -11.12 7.72
CA SER A 106 -3.97 -9.78 7.79
C SER A 106 -5.47 -9.82 7.50
N LYS A 107 -5.94 -10.64 6.55
CA LYS A 107 -7.38 -10.85 6.30
C LYS A 107 -8.08 -11.46 7.51
N LEU A 108 -7.47 -12.47 8.14
CA LEU A 108 -8.00 -13.09 9.37
C LEU A 108 -8.10 -12.07 10.52
N ALA A 109 -7.06 -11.25 10.72
CA ALA A 109 -7.08 -10.20 11.74
C ALA A 109 -8.19 -9.16 11.49
N SER A 110 -8.39 -8.75 10.24
CA SER A 110 -9.50 -7.86 9.88
C SER A 110 -10.86 -8.48 10.18
N MET A 111 -11.11 -9.73 9.75
CA MET A 111 -12.39 -10.40 10.03
C MET A 111 -12.63 -10.63 11.53
N ALA A 112 -11.59 -10.89 12.31
CA ALA A 112 -11.71 -11.02 13.76
C ALA A 112 -12.16 -9.68 14.38
N SER A 113 -11.59 -8.56 13.95
CA SER A 113 -11.87 -7.22 14.50
C SER A 113 -13.29 -6.70 14.23
N GLU A 114 -13.99 -7.26 13.25
CA GLU A 114 -15.33 -6.81 12.84
C GLU A 114 -16.47 -7.51 13.61
N CYS A 115 -16.16 -8.43 14.52
CA CYS A 115 -17.15 -9.18 15.30
C CYS A 115 -17.33 -8.62 16.71
N SER A 116 -18.30 -9.17 17.46
CA SER A 116 -18.47 -8.84 18.87
C SER A 116 -17.21 -9.18 19.67
N THR A 117 -17.04 -8.54 20.83
CA THR A 117 -15.87 -8.74 21.70
C THR A 117 -15.73 -10.19 22.17
N GLU A 118 -16.83 -10.92 22.32
CA GLU A 118 -16.85 -12.35 22.68
C GLU A 118 -16.36 -13.23 21.53
N MET A 119 -16.93 -13.08 20.33
CA MET A 119 -16.49 -13.81 19.14
C MET A 119 -15.04 -13.47 18.75
N PHE A 120 -14.61 -12.23 19.02
CA PHE A 120 -13.21 -11.83 18.82
C PHE A 120 -12.26 -12.62 19.72
N LYS A 121 -12.61 -12.80 21.01
CA LYS A 121 -11.79 -13.59 21.95
C LYS A 121 -11.69 -15.05 21.51
N GLU A 122 -12.80 -15.65 21.08
CA GLU A 122 -12.81 -17.03 20.57
C GLU A 122 -11.93 -17.20 19.33
N ARG A 123 -12.07 -16.29 18.36
CA ARG A 123 -11.27 -16.31 17.12
C ARG A 123 -9.79 -16.06 17.40
N LEU A 124 -9.47 -15.18 18.35
CA LEU A 124 -8.09 -14.91 18.75
C LEU A 124 -7.46 -16.14 19.42
N ALA A 125 -8.18 -16.80 20.33
CA ALA A 125 -7.73 -18.05 20.96
C ALA A 125 -7.47 -19.16 19.94
N LEU A 126 -8.31 -19.28 18.91
CA LEU A 126 -8.08 -20.20 17.79
C LEU A 126 -6.78 -19.87 17.03
N LEU A 127 -6.56 -18.57 16.71
CA LEU A 127 -5.33 -18.13 16.03
C LEU A 127 -4.08 -18.39 16.86
N GLU A 128 -4.14 -18.18 18.18
CA GLU A 128 -3.05 -18.52 19.11
C GLU A 128 -2.78 -20.03 19.13
N THR A 129 -3.83 -20.85 19.14
CA THR A 129 -3.71 -22.32 19.07
C THR A 129 -3.04 -22.77 17.77
N ILE A 130 -3.45 -22.21 16.63
CA ILE A 130 -2.81 -22.49 15.33
C ILE A 130 -1.33 -22.09 15.36
N LEU A 131 -1.04 -20.93 15.95
CA LEU A 131 0.31 -20.38 16.03
C LEU A 131 1.22 -21.28 16.88
N ASP A 132 0.75 -21.78 18.01
CA ASP A 132 1.52 -22.68 18.87
C ASP A 132 1.73 -24.05 18.23
N HIS A 133 0.72 -24.60 17.54
CA HIS A 133 0.91 -25.83 16.76
C HIS A 133 1.94 -25.67 15.65
N TRP A 134 1.94 -24.55 14.92
CA TRP A 134 2.94 -24.29 13.88
C TRP A 134 4.33 -24.03 14.43
N ARG A 135 4.46 -23.40 15.61
CA ARG A 135 5.75 -23.28 16.33
C ARG A 135 6.33 -24.64 16.67
N ASN A 136 5.47 -25.59 17.01
CA ASN A 136 5.86 -26.96 17.36
C ASN A 136 6.01 -27.89 16.14
N GLY A 137 5.80 -27.39 14.93
CA GLY A 137 5.90 -28.16 13.69
C GLY A 137 4.73 -29.12 13.43
N SER A 138 3.64 -29.01 14.20
CA SER A 138 2.45 -29.84 14.05
C SER A 138 1.57 -29.37 12.90
N LYS A 139 0.96 -30.33 12.19
CA LYS A 139 -0.05 -30.05 11.16
C LYS A 139 -1.39 -29.76 11.84
N VAL A 140 -2.05 -28.69 11.43
CA VAL A 140 -3.37 -28.28 11.96
C VAL A 140 -4.42 -28.42 10.86
N HIS A 141 -5.57 -28.99 11.20
CA HIS A 141 -6.76 -29.02 10.35
C HIS A 141 -7.88 -28.27 11.08
N VAL A 142 -8.54 -27.34 10.39
CA VAL A 142 -9.66 -26.57 10.95
C VAL A 142 -10.95 -27.14 10.36
N THR A 143 -11.82 -27.67 11.21
CA THR A 143 -13.14 -28.16 10.82
C THR A 143 -14.19 -27.14 11.22
N ALA A 144 -15.06 -26.73 10.29
CA ALA A 144 -16.19 -25.87 10.61
C ALA A 144 -17.26 -26.70 11.33
N HIS A 145 -17.69 -26.24 12.50
CA HIS A 145 -18.93 -26.72 13.10
C HIS A 145 -20.07 -25.81 12.63
N GLU A 146 -21.02 -26.36 11.89
CA GLU A 146 -22.29 -25.67 11.65
C GLU A 146 -23.00 -25.49 13.01
N PRO A 147 -23.50 -24.28 13.32
CA PRO A 147 -24.32 -24.09 14.49
C PRO A 147 -25.60 -24.91 14.30
N ALA A 148 -25.83 -25.87 15.20
CA ALA A 148 -27.07 -26.62 15.26
C ALA A 148 -28.24 -25.64 15.36
N HIS A 149 -29.01 -25.52 14.27
CA HIS A 149 -30.27 -24.79 14.26
C HIS A 149 -31.15 -25.34 15.39
N HIS A 150 -31.51 -24.43 16.29
CA HIS A 150 -32.43 -24.68 17.39
C HIS A 150 -33.79 -25.10 16.82
N LEU A 151 -34.07 -26.40 16.81
CA LEU A 151 -35.43 -26.90 16.64
C LEU A 151 -36.06 -26.98 18.03
N THR A 152 -36.92 -26.01 18.30
CA THR A 152 -37.97 -26.10 19.31
C THR A 152 -38.94 -27.20 18.94
N ALA A 153 -39.05 -28.24 19.75
CA ALA A 153 -40.25 -29.06 19.87
C ALA A 153 -40.33 -29.64 21.29
N ALA A 154 -41.23 -29.08 22.09
CA ALA A 154 -41.78 -29.77 23.25
C ALA A 154 -42.84 -30.78 22.78
N VAL A 155 -42.90 -31.94 23.44
CA VAL A 155 -44.06 -32.49 24.18
C VAL A 155 -44.06 -34.05 24.16
N ALA A 156 -43.92 -34.59 25.38
CA ALA A 156 -44.47 -35.80 26.03
C ALA A 156 -44.33 -37.24 25.48
N ALA A 157 -43.80 -38.12 26.36
CA ALA A 157 -44.39 -39.35 26.94
C ALA A 157 -43.25 -40.37 27.26
N GLU A 158 -42.95 -40.68 28.54
CA GLU A 158 -43.39 -41.89 29.29
C GLU A 158 -43.00 -43.23 28.59
N SER A 159 -42.35 -44.25 29.16
CA SER A 159 -42.02 -44.66 30.54
C SER A 159 -41.07 -45.88 30.53
N ALA A 160 -40.31 -46.03 31.63
CA ALA A 160 -39.93 -47.27 32.36
C ALA A 160 -38.97 -48.36 31.79
N ASN A 161 -37.92 -48.57 32.61
CA ASN A 161 -37.34 -49.85 33.09
C ASN A 161 -36.23 -50.56 32.30
N SER A 162 -35.02 -50.64 32.87
CA SER A 162 -34.49 -51.85 33.55
C SER A 162 -32.97 -51.78 33.79
N GLU A 163 -32.54 -52.56 34.78
CA GLU A 163 -31.28 -52.56 35.50
C GLU A 163 -30.06 -53.07 34.72
N GLY A 164 -28.86 -52.75 35.22
CA GLY A 164 -27.64 -53.50 34.89
C GLY A 164 -26.31 -52.77 35.06
N PHE A 165 -25.83 -52.64 36.31
CA PHE A 165 -24.38 -52.59 36.62
C PHE A 165 -23.91 -54.06 36.79
N PRO A 166 -22.68 -54.47 36.41
CA PRO A 166 -21.44 -54.06 37.08
C PRO A 166 -20.33 -53.68 36.07
N GLY A 167 -19.42 -52.75 36.34
CA GLY A 167 -18.40 -52.80 37.40
C GLY A 167 -17.05 -53.20 36.79
N SER A 168 -16.14 -52.25 36.60
CA SER A 168 -14.71 -52.51 36.76
C SER A 168 -14.00 -51.22 37.14
N VAL A 169 -13.49 -51.26 38.35
CA VAL A 169 -12.71 -50.25 39.06
C VAL A 169 -11.25 -50.65 38.85
N VAL A 170 -10.40 -49.73 38.43
CA VAL A 170 -9.02 -49.66 38.93
C VAL A 170 -8.61 -48.20 38.99
N ASP A 171 -8.61 -47.73 40.22
CA ASP A 171 -8.01 -46.50 40.74
C ASP A 171 -6.57 -46.85 41.16
N VAL A 172 -5.59 -46.05 40.73
CA VAL A 172 -4.36 -45.78 41.51
C VAL A 172 -3.89 -44.36 41.19
N GLN A 173 -4.39 -43.39 41.97
CA GLN A 173 -3.60 -42.50 42.85
C GLN A 173 -2.18 -42.11 42.38
N SER A 174 -1.99 -40.85 41.96
CA SER A 174 -1.61 -39.69 42.79
C SER A 174 -0.11 -39.59 43.07
N ASN A 175 0.50 -38.48 42.65
CA ASN A 175 1.41 -37.73 43.52
C ASN A 175 1.29 -36.24 43.18
N ALA A 176 0.74 -35.51 44.15
CA ALA A 176 0.91 -34.09 44.29
C ALA A 176 2.27 -33.83 44.93
N ASP A 177 2.96 -32.79 44.48
CA ASP A 177 3.69 -31.94 45.40
C ASP A 177 3.52 -30.50 44.94
N GLN A 178 2.85 -29.75 45.82
CA GLN A 178 2.76 -28.31 45.79
C GLN A 178 4.09 -27.74 46.29
N ASN A 179 4.56 -26.67 45.66
CA ASN A 179 5.27 -25.65 46.44
C ASN A 179 4.88 -24.26 45.97
N LEU A 180 4.40 -23.49 46.93
CA LEU A 180 3.86 -22.14 46.85
C LEU A 180 4.84 -21.24 47.63
N LEU A 181 5.30 -20.12 47.06
CA LEU A 181 5.29 -18.77 47.69
C LEU A 181 6.23 -17.75 47.01
N CYS A 182 5.59 -16.63 46.62
CA CYS A 182 5.96 -15.23 46.79
C CYS A 182 7.42 -14.76 46.74
N ARG A 183 7.67 -13.82 45.81
CA ARG A 183 8.24 -12.49 46.14
C ARG A 183 7.48 -11.39 45.39
N ALA A 184 6.69 -10.60 46.13
CA ALA A 184 6.53 -9.16 45.92
C ALA A 184 7.82 -8.49 46.46
N SER A 185 8.26 -7.26 46.18
CA SER A 185 7.66 -5.99 45.76
C SER A 185 8.82 -5.01 45.43
N GLU A 186 8.63 -4.03 44.53
CA GLU A 186 8.86 -2.56 44.67
C GLU A 186 9.62 -2.11 43.39
N GLU A 187 9.31 -1.03 42.66
CA GLU A 187 8.78 0.29 43.04
C GLU A 187 7.78 0.88 42.02
N ALA A 188 6.77 1.59 42.55
CA ALA A 188 5.93 2.58 41.89
C ALA A 188 6.58 3.98 42.03
N LYS A 189 6.38 4.97 41.15
CA LYS A 189 5.34 6.03 41.15
C LYS A 189 5.73 7.03 40.04
N HIS A 190 4.81 7.62 39.26
CA HIS A 190 4.03 8.80 39.67
C HIS A 190 2.74 8.92 38.85
N HIS A 191 1.62 9.05 39.57
CA HIS A 191 0.27 9.38 39.09
C HIS A 191 0.09 10.89 38.91
N GLN A 192 -0.96 11.31 38.18
CA GLN A 192 -2.09 12.11 38.71
C GLN A 192 -2.63 13.05 37.59
N GLU A 193 -3.77 12.74 36.94
CA GLU A 193 -5.20 12.97 37.34
C GLU A 193 -5.57 14.45 37.19
N LEU A 194 -6.62 14.83 36.43
CA LEU A 194 -8.07 14.73 36.71
C LEU A 194 -8.82 15.07 35.40
N SER A 195 -9.89 14.35 35.02
CA SER A 195 -11.33 14.63 35.34
C SER A 195 -11.78 16.02 34.82
N GLU A 196 -12.95 16.30 34.27
CA GLU A 196 -14.26 15.68 34.11
C GLU A 196 -15.07 16.65 33.22
N ALA A 197 -16.10 16.14 32.52
CA ALA A 197 -17.41 16.78 32.31
C ALA A 197 -18.02 16.42 30.94
N SER A 198 -19.05 15.58 31.01
CA SER A 198 -20.09 15.43 29.99
C SER A 198 -21.04 16.62 30.00
N THR A 199 -21.41 17.14 28.82
CA THR A 199 -22.80 17.52 28.55
C THR A 199 -23.12 17.55 27.04
N LYS A 200 -24.27 16.96 26.71
CA LYS A 200 -25.03 17.00 25.45
C LYS A 200 -25.41 18.46 25.10
N VAL A 201 -25.77 18.88 23.89
CA VAL A 201 -27.04 18.68 23.13
C VAL A 201 -26.85 19.43 21.79
N SER A 202 -26.95 18.79 20.61
CA SER A 202 -28.03 18.90 19.59
C SER A 202 -28.68 20.27 19.35
N GLU A 203 -28.69 20.73 18.10
CA GLU A 203 -29.79 21.37 17.34
C GLU A 203 -29.19 21.82 15.97
N HIS A 204 -29.57 21.27 14.81
CA HIS A 204 -30.76 21.58 13.98
C HIS A 204 -31.04 23.10 13.90
N SER A 205 -31.26 23.75 12.76
CA SER A 205 -31.49 23.35 11.36
C SER A 205 -31.54 24.63 10.51
N SER A 206 -31.45 24.51 9.18
CA SER A 206 -32.17 25.35 8.20
C SER A 206 -31.70 26.82 8.03
N SER A 207 -31.61 27.48 6.87
CA SER A 207 -31.99 27.26 5.46
C SER A 207 -31.19 28.29 4.61
N GLN A 208 -30.86 28.00 3.34
CA GLN A 208 -31.41 28.64 2.11
C GLN A 208 -31.94 30.09 2.32
N HIS A 209 -31.68 31.11 1.50
CA HIS A 209 -31.47 31.16 0.05
C HIS A 209 -30.95 32.56 -0.39
N CYS A 210 -30.81 32.71 -1.71
CA CYS A 210 -30.40 33.82 -2.58
C CYS A 210 -30.68 35.28 -2.17
N ASN A 211 -29.86 36.18 -2.73
CA ASN A 211 -30.21 37.58 -2.91
C ASN A 211 -30.06 37.96 -4.39
N ARG A 212 -31.15 38.45 -5.00
CA ARG A 212 -31.12 39.32 -6.18
C ARG A 212 -32.24 40.38 -6.02
N GLN A 213 -31.78 41.63 -6.01
CA GLN A 213 -32.38 42.92 -6.35
C GLN A 213 -33.62 42.87 -7.26
N ASP A 214 -34.54 43.83 -7.34
CA ASP A 214 -34.83 45.12 -6.68
C ASP A 214 -36.25 45.52 -7.18
N GLU A 215 -36.79 46.62 -6.63
CA GLU A 215 -37.82 47.54 -7.19
C GLU A 215 -39.29 47.48 -6.68
N ALA A 216 -39.65 48.61 -6.02
CA ALA A 216 -40.89 49.41 -6.07
C ALA A 216 -42.26 48.73 -5.76
N SER A 217 -43.23 49.31 -5.04
CA SER A 217 -43.49 50.65 -4.47
C SER A 217 -44.85 50.60 -3.73
N THR A 218 -45.04 51.44 -2.69
CA THR A 218 -46.31 52.09 -2.22
C THR A 218 -47.52 51.20 -1.84
N ASP A 219 -48.24 51.30 -0.70
CA ASP A 219 -48.70 52.48 0.05
C ASP A 219 -49.02 52.20 1.55
N GLU A 220 -48.78 53.26 2.31
CA GLU A 220 -49.31 53.81 3.57
C GLU A 220 -50.47 53.11 4.31
N ASN A 221 -50.35 52.98 5.66
CA ASN A 221 -51.25 53.72 6.58
C ASN A 221 -50.81 53.71 8.07
N SER A 222 -50.56 54.92 8.59
CA SER A 222 -50.84 55.45 9.95
C SER A 222 -50.01 55.12 11.21
N LEU A 223 -49.30 56.19 11.66
CA LEU A 223 -49.23 56.80 13.00
C LEU A 223 -48.92 55.89 14.21
N SER A 224 -47.91 56.12 15.05
CA SER A 224 -47.39 57.40 15.58
C SER A 224 -46.09 57.14 16.38
N GLN A 225 -45.12 58.05 16.30
CA GLN A 225 -43.92 58.07 17.15
C GLN A 225 -44.16 58.87 18.45
N PRO A 226 -43.33 58.64 19.48
CA PRO A 226 -42.28 59.64 19.78
C PRO A 226 -40.93 58.94 19.98
N SER A 227 -39.92 59.15 19.12
CA SER A 227 -38.99 60.28 19.08
C SER A 227 -38.14 60.46 20.36
N ASP A 228 -37.23 59.51 20.61
CA ASP A 228 -36.13 59.68 21.59
C ASP A 228 -34.81 59.00 21.18
N LEU A 229 -34.56 58.83 19.87
CA LEU A 229 -33.32 58.19 19.37
C LEU A 229 -32.48 59.08 18.43
N GLN A 230 -32.79 60.37 18.29
CA GLN A 230 -32.14 61.22 17.29
C GLN A 230 -30.69 61.62 17.62
N ASN A 231 -30.10 61.15 18.72
CA ASN A 231 -28.73 61.51 19.12
C ASN A 231 -27.75 60.34 19.35
N ILE A 232 -28.08 59.12 18.91
CA ILE A 232 -27.12 58.01 18.97
C ILE A 232 -26.27 58.03 17.69
N LYS A 233 -25.08 58.65 17.76
CA LYS A 233 -24.06 58.52 16.71
C LYS A 233 -23.38 57.14 16.83
N VAL A 234 -23.70 56.24 15.91
CA VAL A 234 -23.03 54.95 15.78
C VAL A 234 -21.61 55.18 15.21
N PRO A 235 -20.55 54.58 15.76
CA PRO A 235 -19.20 54.72 15.22
C PRO A 235 -19.13 54.27 13.76
N VAL A 236 -18.46 55.04 12.91
CA VAL A 236 -18.26 54.68 11.50
C VAL A 236 -17.48 53.37 11.42
N ALA A 237 -17.91 52.47 10.54
CA ALA A 237 -17.31 51.16 10.34
C ALA A 237 -15.78 51.28 10.12
N MET A 238 -15.00 50.73 11.06
CA MET A 238 -13.56 50.61 10.92
C MET A 238 -13.25 49.74 9.69
N ARG A 239 -12.37 50.22 8.80
CA ARG A 239 -11.86 49.39 7.70
C ARG A 239 -11.21 48.16 8.32
N LYS A 240 -11.58 46.97 7.85
CA LYS A 240 -11.05 45.69 8.33
C LYS A 240 -9.52 45.76 8.29
N CYS A 241 -8.88 45.83 9.46
CA CYS A 241 -7.44 45.62 9.56
C CYS A 241 -7.15 44.26 8.90
N GLY A 242 -6.23 44.26 7.94
CA GLY A 242 -5.87 43.05 7.21
C GLY A 242 -5.48 41.92 8.17
N ARG A 243 -5.60 40.68 7.68
CA ARG A 243 -5.22 39.46 8.42
C ARG A 243 -3.82 39.65 9.06
N PRO A 244 -3.65 39.38 10.37
CA PRO A 244 -2.38 39.62 11.04
C PRO A 244 -1.23 38.92 10.31
N LYS A 245 -0.17 39.67 10.01
CA LYS A 245 1.05 39.17 9.37
C LYS A 245 1.61 38.06 10.26
N GLY A 246 1.54 36.81 9.80
CA GLY A 246 2.08 35.66 10.55
C GLY A 246 1.24 34.38 10.50
N HIS A 247 -0.03 34.42 10.08
CA HIS A 247 -0.84 33.17 10.00
C HIS A 247 -0.21 32.11 9.07
N VAL A 248 0.52 32.55 8.04
CA VAL A 248 1.16 31.67 7.05
C VAL A 248 2.56 31.23 7.49
N LEU A 249 3.07 31.72 8.62
CA LEU A 249 4.39 31.40 9.14
C LEU A 249 4.29 30.58 10.44
N THR A 250 5.35 29.84 10.75
CA THR A 250 5.59 29.18 12.04
C THR A 250 6.05 30.22 13.06
N VAL A 251 6.16 29.84 14.34
CA VAL A 251 6.65 30.72 15.42
C VAL A 251 8.08 31.25 15.13
N ILE A 252 8.85 30.56 14.28
CA ILE A 252 10.22 30.92 13.85
C ILE A 252 10.21 31.66 12.48
N GLY A 253 9.06 32.12 12.00
CA GLY A 253 8.98 32.88 10.75
C GLY A 253 9.16 32.07 9.46
N LEU A 254 9.29 30.73 9.53
CA LEU A 254 9.31 29.86 8.35
C LEU A 254 7.89 29.64 7.83
N PRO A 255 7.64 29.61 6.51
CA PRO A 255 6.31 29.33 5.97
C PRO A 255 5.78 27.99 6.50
N LYS A 256 4.57 28.00 7.06
CA LYS A 256 3.85 26.77 7.41
C LYS A 256 3.73 25.94 6.14
N LYS A 257 4.34 24.75 6.12
CA LYS A 257 4.06 23.75 5.09
C LYS A 257 2.55 23.56 5.08
N ARG A 258 1.87 23.95 3.99
CA ARG A 258 0.49 23.51 3.74
C ARG A 258 0.52 22.00 3.94
N LYS A 259 -0.39 21.44 4.74
CA LYS A 259 -0.63 19.98 4.72
C LYS A 259 -0.80 19.64 3.25
N ARG A 260 0.20 18.99 2.65
CA ARG A 260 0.07 18.48 1.29
C ARG A 260 -1.16 17.60 1.37
N THR A 261 -2.16 17.84 0.53
CA THR A 261 -3.20 16.84 0.25
C THR A 261 -2.42 15.56 -0.01
N ALA A 262 -2.57 14.59 0.89
CA ALA A 262 -1.69 13.44 0.95
C ALA A 262 -1.67 12.80 -0.44
N SER A 263 -0.52 12.78 -1.10
CA SER A 263 -0.39 11.89 -2.25
C SER A 263 -0.59 10.51 -1.66
N LEU A 264 -1.71 9.86 -2.01
CA LEU A 264 -2.06 8.54 -1.54
C LEU A 264 -0.81 7.66 -1.58
N GLY A 265 -0.52 6.96 -0.47
CA GLY A 265 0.60 6.05 -0.36
C GLY A 265 0.46 4.86 -1.33
N PRO A 266 1.40 3.90 -1.32
CA PRO A 266 1.20 2.64 -2.04
C PRO A 266 -0.10 2.00 -1.56
N PHE A 267 -0.78 1.25 -2.43
CA PHE A 267 -2.10 0.67 -2.17
C PHE A 267 -2.13 -0.14 -0.87
N SER A 268 -1.05 -0.85 -0.57
CA SER A 268 -0.87 -1.62 0.67
C SER A 268 -1.04 -0.77 1.94
N GLU A 269 -0.55 0.46 1.92
CA GLU A 269 -0.52 1.41 3.04
C GLU A 269 -1.77 2.29 3.13
N LEU A 270 -2.67 2.22 2.14
CA LEU A 270 -3.91 3.00 2.17
C LEU A 270 -4.82 2.59 3.33
N THR A 271 -5.53 3.57 3.88
CA THR A 271 -6.57 3.32 4.87
C THR A 271 -7.72 2.51 4.27
N MET A 272 -8.50 1.82 5.11
CA MET A 272 -9.64 1.02 4.64
C MET A 272 -10.65 1.83 3.82
N ARG A 273 -10.88 3.09 4.21
CA ARG A 273 -11.76 4.00 3.48
C ARG A 273 -11.21 4.31 2.08
N GLU A 274 -9.91 4.56 1.97
CA GLU A 274 -9.23 4.84 0.69
C GLU A 274 -9.18 3.60 -0.20
N LYS A 275 -8.91 2.41 0.35
CA LYS A 275 -8.96 1.14 -0.38
C LYS A 275 -10.34 0.89 -0.97
N LYS A 276 -11.40 1.01 -0.15
CA LYS A 276 -12.80 0.90 -0.61
C LYS A 276 -13.10 1.91 -1.71
N LEU A 277 -12.67 3.16 -1.58
CA LEU A 277 -12.89 4.18 -2.61
C LEU A 277 -12.18 3.83 -3.93
N ALA A 278 -10.92 3.41 -3.85
CA ALA A 278 -10.15 3.01 -5.02
C ALA A 278 -10.84 1.84 -5.75
N MET A 279 -11.22 0.81 -5.00
CA MET A 279 -11.92 -0.35 -5.54
C MET A 279 -13.27 -0.01 -6.15
N LEU A 280 -14.08 0.82 -5.49
CA LEU A 280 -15.35 1.29 -6.04
C LEU A 280 -15.12 2.10 -7.33
N SER A 281 -14.09 2.96 -7.36
CA SER A 281 -13.77 3.74 -8.56
C SER A 281 -13.28 2.93 -9.76
N TRP A 282 -12.97 1.64 -9.56
CA TRP A 282 -12.63 0.70 -10.63
C TRP A 282 -13.84 -0.02 -11.22
N LEU A 283 -14.94 -0.11 -10.45
CA LEU A 283 -16.16 -0.84 -10.80
C LEU A 283 -17.29 0.08 -11.27
N VAL A 284 -17.31 1.31 -10.75
CA VAL A 284 -18.33 2.32 -11.05
C VAL A 284 -17.67 3.67 -11.33
N GLY A 285 -18.44 4.62 -11.87
CA GLY A 285 -17.95 5.97 -12.12
C GLY A 285 -17.47 6.66 -10.83
N LYS A 286 -16.44 7.52 -10.93
CA LYS A 286 -15.84 8.23 -9.77
C LYS A 286 -16.85 8.97 -8.87
N ARG A 287 -17.93 9.51 -9.47
CA ARG A 287 -19.02 10.18 -8.74
C ARG A 287 -19.82 9.18 -7.92
N GLN A 288 -20.28 8.10 -8.55
CA GLN A 288 -21.02 7.01 -7.89
C GLN A 288 -20.20 6.36 -6.78
N ALA A 289 -18.90 6.10 -7.00
CA ALA A 289 -18.00 5.57 -5.97
C ALA A 289 -17.93 6.49 -4.73
N SER A 290 -17.90 7.81 -4.94
CA SER A 290 -17.88 8.79 -3.85
C SER A 290 -19.20 8.84 -3.08
N ASP A 291 -20.33 8.70 -3.78
CA ASP A 291 -21.66 8.69 -3.17
C ASP A 291 -21.95 7.38 -2.44
N ALA A 292 -21.41 6.27 -2.92
CA ALA A 292 -21.49 4.98 -2.25
C ALA A 292 -20.83 5.00 -0.88
N ILE A 293 -19.67 5.64 -0.75
CA ILE A 293 -19.02 5.83 0.56
C ILE A 293 -19.83 6.71 1.50
N LYS A 294 -20.67 7.61 0.97
CA LYS A 294 -21.59 8.43 1.78
C LYS A 294 -22.87 7.68 2.15
N GLY A 295 -23.06 6.44 1.68
CA GLY A 295 -24.19 5.58 2.03
C GLY A 295 -25.22 5.38 0.92
N LYS A 296 -24.98 5.85 -0.32
CA LYS A 296 -25.86 5.55 -1.45
C LYS A 296 -25.64 4.12 -1.94
N LEU A 297 -26.68 3.30 -2.05
CA LEU A 297 -26.55 1.96 -2.61
C LEU A 297 -26.40 2.02 -4.13
N LEU A 298 -25.52 1.18 -4.69
CA LEU A 298 -25.24 1.07 -6.13
C LEU A 298 -26.12 -0.01 -6.75
N ASP A 299 -26.82 0.35 -7.82
CA ASP A 299 -27.66 -0.49 -8.65
C ASP A 299 -26.90 -1.06 -9.86
N GLU A 300 -27.52 -2.01 -10.56
CA GLU A 300 -26.90 -2.74 -11.67
C GLU A 300 -26.47 -1.81 -12.81
N GLU A 301 -27.28 -0.79 -13.10
CA GLU A 301 -27.00 0.21 -14.14
C GLU A 301 -25.76 1.06 -13.85
N SER A 302 -25.35 1.16 -12.58
CA SER A 302 -24.15 1.91 -12.19
C SER A 302 -22.85 1.13 -12.37
N VAL A 303 -22.94 -0.20 -12.57
CA VAL A 303 -21.79 -1.09 -12.70
C VAL A 303 -21.24 -1.05 -14.12
N GLU A 304 -19.92 -0.89 -14.26
CA GLU A 304 -19.27 -1.04 -15.56
C GLU A 304 -19.35 -2.52 -16.01
N ALA A 305 -20.18 -2.78 -17.02
CA ALA A 305 -20.40 -4.12 -17.55
C ALA A 305 -19.29 -4.60 -18.50
N ARG A 306 -18.43 -3.69 -18.98
CA ARG A 306 -17.38 -4.01 -19.95
C ARG A 306 -16.07 -4.42 -19.26
N PRO A 307 -15.59 -5.67 -19.43
CA PRO A 307 -14.36 -6.15 -18.81
C PRO A 307 -13.12 -5.29 -19.13
N GLU A 308 -13.04 -4.74 -20.34
CA GLU A 308 -11.92 -3.93 -20.81
C GLU A 308 -11.76 -2.59 -20.09
N ASP A 309 -12.86 -2.02 -19.59
CA ASP A 309 -12.86 -0.74 -18.87
C ASP A 309 -12.70 -0.91 -17.36
N ILE A 310 -12.89 -2.14 -16.85
CA ILE A 310 -12.54 -2.47 -15.47
C ILE A 310 -11.03 -2.44 -15.29
N HIS A 311 -10.60 -1.71 -14.26
CA HIS A 311 -9.20 -1.54 -13.91
C HIS A 311 -8.53 -2.89 -13.53
N ASP A 312 -7.45 -3.26 -14.23
CA ASP A 312 -6.76 -4.57 -14.05
C ASP A 312 -6.24 -4.83 -12.63
N GLY A 313 -5.93 -3.76 -11.88
CA GLY A 313 -5.51 -3.84 -10.48
C GLY A 313 -6.50 -4.56 -9.56
N ILE A 314 -7.78 -4.72 -9.97
CA ILE A 314 -8.78 -5.46 -9.19
C ILE A 314 -8.45 -6.96 -9.03
N ARG A 315 -7.63 -7.50 -9.93
CA ARG A 315 -7.20 -8.91 -9.93
C ARG A 315 -6.00 -9.19 -9.04
N ASP A 316 -5.38 -8.15 -8.47
CA ASP A 316 -4.20 -8.29 -7.63
C ASP A 316 -4.50 -9.00 -6.30
N GLU A 317 -3.57 -9.84 -5.82
CA GLU A 317 -3.74 -10.62 -4.58
C GLU A 317 -3.98 -9.73 -3.34
N MET A 318 -3.50 -8.47 -3.38
CA MET A 318 -3.64 -7.50 -2.29
C MET A 318 -5.04 -6.86 -2.23
N VAL A 319 -5.89 -7.08 -3.24
CA VAL A 319 -7.24 -6.54 -3.31
C VAL A 319 -8.25 -7.59 -2.83
N ASP A 320 -9.07 -7.23 -1.85
CA ASP A 320 -10.20 -8.06 -1.41
C ASP A 320 -11.51 -7.42 -1.81
N ILE A 321 -12.07 -7.87 -2.93
CA ILE A 321 -13.28 -7.29 -3.50
C ILE A 321 -14.52 -7.39 -2.59
N ASN A 322 -14.56 -8.36 -1.69
CA ASN A 322 -15.71 -8.54 -0.80
C ASN A 322 -15.89 -7.35 0.16
N LEU A 323 -14.84 -6.56 0.40
CA LEU A 323 -14.89 -5.35 1.20
C LEU A 323 -15.85 -4.29 0.64
N VAL A 324 -16.13 -4.32 -0.66
CA VAL A 324 -17.05 -3.39 -1.31
C VAL A 324 -18.43 -3.98 -1.59
N ARG A 325 -18.67 -5.27 -1.32
CA ARG A 325 -19.97 -5.94 -1.55
C ARG A 325 -21.14 -5.17 -0.95
N ARG A 326 -20.98 -4.67 0.29
CA ARG A 326 -22.04 -3.97 1.03
C ARG A 326 -22.51 -2.66 0.39
N PHE A 327 -21.80 -2.14 -0.61
CA PHE A 327 -22.20 -0.91 -1.32
C PHE A 327 -23.08 -1.18 -2.55
N PHE A 328 -23.29 -2.44 -2.91
CA PHE A 328 -24.07 -2.84 -4.09
C PHE A 328 -25.38 -3.50 -3.68
N THR A 329 -26.40 -3.38 -4.53
CA THR A 329 -27.56 -4.28 -4.50
C THR A 329 -27.12 -5.69 -4.89
N ASP A 330 -27.92 -6.70 -4.56
CA ASP A 330 -27.59 -8.09 -4.88
C ASP A 330 -27.44 -8.31 -6.41
N ASP A 331 -28.29 -7.68 -7.22
CA ASP A 331 -28.21 -7.80 -8.68
C ASP A 331 -27.00 -7.07 -9.25
N ALA A 332 -26.68 -5.88 -8.73
CA ALA A 332 -25.46 -5.16 -9.09
C ALA A 332 -24.20 -5.97 -8.73
N TRP A 333 -24.20 -6.65 -7.58
CA TRP A 333 -23.09 -7.49 -7.17
C TRP A 333 -22.94 -8.73 -8.06
N LYS A 334 -24.04 -9.35 -8.50
CA LYS A 334 -23.99 -10.45 -9.48
C LYS A 334 -23.37 -9.97 -10.80
N ALA A 335 -23.74 -8.78 -11.27
CA ALA A 335 -23.12 -8.19 -12.46
C ALA A 335 -21.61 -8.01 -12.28
N VAL A 336 -21.16 -7.45 -11.15
CA VAL A 336 -19.72 -7.35 -10.81
C VAL A 336 -19.04 -8.72 -10.85
N GLN A 337 -19.63 -9.75 -10.23
CA GLN A 337 -19.06 -11.10 -10.21
C GLN A 337 -18.95 -11.70 -11.62
N MET A 338 -19.96 -11.49 -12.47
CA MET A 338 -19.93 -11.92 -13.86
C MET A 338 -18.78 -11.28 -14.64
N VAL A 339 -18.65 -9.95 -14.59
CA VAL A 339 -17.59 -9.26 -15.35
C VAL A 339 -16.19 -9.69 -14.88
N LEU A 340 -16.01 -9.89 -13.57
CA LEU A 340 -14.75 -10.35 -13.02
C LEU A 340 -14.42 -11.80 -13.34
N SER A 341 -15.44 -12.65 -13.48
CA SER A 341 -15.23 -14.03 -13.92
C SER A 341 -14.61 -14.06 -15.32
N VAL A 342 -15.13 -13.26 -16.25
CA VAL A 342 -14.58 -13.11 -17.61
C VAL A 342 -13.16 -12.55 -17.56
N LYS A 343 -12.94 -11.50 -16.75
CA LYS A 343 -11.64 -10.84 -16.64
C LYS A 343 -10.56 -11.72 -16.00
N LYS A 344 -10.94 -12.69 -15.17
CA LYS A 344 -10.01 -13.61 -14.51
C LYS A 344 -9.22 -14.44 -15.51
N ASP A 345 -9.85 -14.82 -16.62
CA ASP A 345 -9.28 -15.67 -17.65
C ASP A 345 -8.45 -14.89 -18.68
N GLU A 346 -8.47 -13.56 -18.63
CA GLU A 346 -7.66 -12.72 -19.52
C GLU A 346 -6.17 -12.73 -19.14
N GLU A 347 -5.30 -12.81 -20.14
CA GLU A 347 -3.86 -12.63 -19.95
C GLU A 347 -3.51 -11.21 -19.51
N TRP A 348 -2.48 -11.07 -18.67
CA TRP A 348 -1.98 -9.78 -18.22
C TRP A 348 -1.37 -8.99 -19.39
N LYS A 349 -1.81 -7.73 -19.54
CA LYS A 349 -1.32 -6.81 -20.58
C LYS A 349 -0.68 -5.58 -19.95
N CYS A 350 0.33 -5.04 -20.61
CA CYS A 350 0.96 -3.80 -20.19
C CYS A 350 -0.01 -2.64 -20.38
N THR A 351 -0.20 -1.83 -19.34
CA THR A 351 -1.12 -0.69 -19.42
C THR A 351 -0.68 0.35 -20.45
N LYS A 352 0.63 0.48 -20.72
CA LYS A 352 1.15 1.52 -21.63
C LYS A 352 1.04 1.14 -23.11
N CYS A 353 1.47 -0.07 -23.49
CA CYS A 353 1.47 -0.51 -24.90
C CYS A 353 0.36 -1.51 -25.23
N LYS A 354 -0.42 -1.97 -24.24
CA LYS A 354 -1.54 -2.91 -24.37
C LYS A 354 -1.16 -4.29 -24.94
N THR A 355 0.13 -4.60 -25.05
CA THR A 355 0.62 -5.93 -25.43
C THR A 355 0.77 -6.84 -24.22
N LYS A 356 0.77 -8.15 -24.47
CA LYS A 356 0.94 -9.20 -23.45
C LYS A 356 2.24 -9.01 -22.65
N LEU A 357 2.20 -9.36 -21.38
CA LEU A 357 3.35 -9.26 -20.49
C LEU A 357 4.11 -10.59 -20.42
N ASP A 358 5.42 -10.50 -20.56
CA ASP A 358 6.32 -11.59 -20.23
C ASP A 358 6.81 -11.43 -18.79
N ASP A 359 6.86 -12.53 -18.03
CA ASP A 359 7.26 -12.55 -16.61
C ASP A 359 8.60 -11.85 -16.34
N HIS A 360 9.52 -11.90 -17.29
CA HIS A 360 10.89 -11.44 -17.12
C HIS A 360 11.05 -9.92 -17.22
N ASP A 361 10.20 -9.25 -18.00
CA ASP A 361 10.33 -7.81 -18.30
C ASP A 361 9.10 -7.00 -17.86
N ALA A 362 8.37 -7.50 -16.87
CA ALA A 362 7.23 -6.81 -16.27
C ALA A 362 7.55 -6.23 -14.89
N VAL A 363 6.93 -5.09 -14.57
CA VAL A 363 6.93 -4.47 -13.24
C VAL A 363 5.52 -4.00 -12.87
N LEU A 364 5.12 -4.28 -11.63
CA LEU A 364 3.85 -3.85 -11.04
C LEU A 364 4.04 -2.54 -10.28
N CYS A 365 3.17 -1.57 -10.49
CA CYS A 365 3.13 -0.33 -9.71
C CYS A 365 2.45 -0.56 -8.36
N ASP A 366 3.13 -0.24 -7.25
CA ASP A 366 2.53 -0.40 -5.91
C ASP A 366 1.43 0.62 -5.60
N TRP A 367 1.26 1.67 -6.42
CA TRP A 367 0.23 2.71 -6.21
C TRP A 367 -1.07 2.44 -6.94
N CYS A 368 -0.99 2.08 -8.22
CA CYS A 368 -2.19 1.79 -9.02
C CYS A 368 -2.42 0.29 -9.21
N LEU A 369 -1.48 -0.59 -8.86
CA LEU A 369 -1.57 -2.04 -9.11
C LEU A 369 -1.69 -2.40 -10.60
N LEU A 370 -1.13 -1.55 -11.47
CA LEU A 370 -1.06 -1.82 -12.91
C LEU A 370 0.32 -2.33 -13.31
N TRP A 371 0.31 -3.24 -14.29
CA TRP A 371 1.52 -3.83 -14.84
C TRP A 371 2.03 -3.08 -16.06
N TYR A 372 3.35 -3.00 -16.15
CA TYR A 372 4.05 -2.34 -17.24
C TYR A 372 5.26 -3.16 -17.69
N HIS A 373 5.59 -3.13 -18.98
CA HIS A 373 6.92 -3.58 -19.40
C HIS A 373 7.99 -2.62 -18.87
N LEU A 374 9.11 -3.16 -18.41
CA LEU A 374 10.32 -2.40 -18.06
C LEU A 374 10.70 -1.35 -19.12
N PRO A 375 10.83 -1.69 -20.42
CA PRO A 375 11.12 -0.71 -21.47
C PRO A 375 10.02 0.35 -21.62
N CYS A 376 8.75 -0.02 -21.44
CA CYS A 376 7.63 0.91 -21.54
C CYS A 376 7.74 2.04 -20.50
N VAL A 377 8.29 1.77 -19.33
CA VAL A 377 8.44 2.77 -18.25
C VAL A 377 9.87 3.31 -18.13
N GLY A 378 10.74 3.03 -19.10
CA GLY A 378 12.12 3.51 -19.13
C GLY A 378 13.01 2.88 -18.05
N VAL A 379 12.60 1.74 -17.51
CA VAL A 379 13.34 0.99 -16.49
C VAL A 379 14.16 -0.09 -17.19
N LYS A 380 15.49 -0.10 -16.98
CA LYS A 380 16.38 -1.06 -17.64
C LYS A 380 16.45 -2.42 -16.94
N GLN A 381 16.22 -2.43 -15.64
CA GLN A 381 16.28 -3.63 -14.79
C GLN A 381 15.22 -3.52 -13.72
N LYS A 382 14.67 -4.67 -13.28
CA LYS A 382 13.68 -4.70 -12.20
C LYS A 382 14.18 -3.87 -11.00
N PRO A 383 13.38 -2.92 -10.50
CA PRO A 383 13.74 -2.10 -9.36
C PRO A 383 14.13 -2.98 -8.17
N LYS A 384 15.27 -2.68 -7.54
CA LYS A 384 15.72 -3.37 -6.31
C LYS A 384 14.99 -2.87 -5.06
N THR A 385 14.29 -1.74 -5.17
CA THR A 385 13.51 -1.16 -4.09
C THR A 385 12.28 -2.02 -3.80
N LYS A 386 11.88 -2.08 -2.53
CA LYS A 386 10.67 -2.82 -2.11
C LYS A 386 9.39 -2.30 -2.76
N LEU A 387 9.39 -1.02 -3.14
CA LEU A 387 8.27 -0.34 -3.79
C LEU A 387 8.75 0.30 -5.09
N TRP A 388 7.89 0.27 -6.10
CA TRP A 388 8.05 0.95 -7.36
C TRP A 388 6.76 1.69 -7.75
N LYS A 389 6.95 2.87 -8.34
CA LYS A 389 5.88 3.80 -8.69
C LYS A 389 5.96 4.16 -10.17
N CYS A 390 4.86 4.04 -10.90
CA CYS A 390 4.81 4.37 -12.32
C CYS A 390 4.77 5.89 -12.55
N GLY A 391 5.08 6.31 -13.78
CA GLY A 391 5.04 7.72 -14.18
C GLY A 391 3.68 8.36 -13.99
N SER A 392 2.59 7.66 -14.32
CA SER A 392 1.21 8.18 -14.16
C SER A 392 0.89 8.51 -12.70
N CYS A 393 1.27 7.64 -11.75
CA CYS A 393 1.09 7.89 -10.32
C CYS A 393 2.04 8.96 -9.77
N THR A 394 3.15 9.23 -10.47
CA THR A 394 4.13 10.25 -10.09
C THR A 394 3.63 11.64 -10.48
N THR A 395 3.07 11.78 -11.68
CA THR A 395 2.52 13.06 -12.18
C THR A 395 1.27 13.51 -11.41
N THR A 396 0.40 12.58 -11.02
CA THR A 396 -0.82 12.92 -10.23
C THR A 396 -0.52 13.47 -8.84
N ALA A 397 0.70 13.30 -8.32
CA ALA A 397 1.13 13.92 -7.06
C ALA A 397 1.61 15.38 -7.22
N THR A 398 1.76 15.87 -8.46
CA THR A 398 2.33 17.19 -8.77
C THR A 398 1.32 18.12 -9.47
N ALA A 399 0.25 17.57 -10.03
CA ALA A 399 -0.86 18.35 -10.60
C ALA A 399 -1.93 18.61 -9.52
N GLN A 400 -1.69 19.60 -8.65
CA GLN A 400 -2.71 20.32 -7.88
C GLN A 400 -2.15 21.63 -7.30
#